data_AF-T0Q5Z5-F1
#
_entry.id   AF-T0Q5Z5-F1
#
_cell.length_a   1.000
_cell.length_b   1.000
_cell.length_c   1.000
_cell.angle_alpha   90.00
_cell.angle_beta   90.00
_cell.angle_gamma   90.00
#
_symmetry.space_group_name_H-M   'P 1'
#
loop_
_entity.id
_entity.type
_entity.pdbx_description
1 polymer ?
#
loop_
_entity_poly.entity_id
_entity_poly.type
_entity_poly.pdbx_seq_one_letter_code
_entity_poly.pdbx_strand_id
1 'polypeptide(L)'
;MNIGAKSVVGRVAPSLMKMQTRSLWFNVEGKGVARVLREMNSIQEEDGIFKELNQRQFHEKKWQRRIRKKAESDIRHVNRELGTIIHQIFQRKKTGQ
;
A
#
# COMPACT_ATOMS: atom_id res chain seq x y z
N MET A 1 -10.60 36.36 -35.38
CA MET A 1 -9.43 36.09 -34.51
C MET A 1 -9.95 35.34 -33.29
N ASN A 2 -9.61 34.05 -33.18
CA ASN A 2 -10.17 33.13 -32.20
C ASN A 2 -9.27 33.14 -30.96
N ILE A 3 -9.75 33.71 -29.85
CA ILE A 3 -8.99 33.78 -28.59
C ILE A 3 -9.15 32.42 -27.91
N GLY A 4 -8.14 31.57 -28.05
CA GLY A 4 -8.07 30.28 -27.40
C GLY A 4 -8.07 30.43 -25.89
N ALA A 5 -9.14 29.96 -25.26
CA ALA A 5 -9.22 29.72 -23.82
C ALA A 5 -8.20 28.63 -23.45
N LYS A 6 -6.99 29.05 -23.06
CA LYS A 6 -6.01 28.17 -22.44
C LYS A 6 -6.58 27.74 -21.08
N SER A 7 -7.10 26.52 -21.00
CA SER A 7 -7.47 25.91 -19.73
C SER A 7 -6.21 25.80 -18.87
N VAL A 8 -6.06 26.70 -17.91
CA VAL A 8 -5.06 26.58 -16.84
C VAL A 8 -5.56 25.52 -15.87
N VAL A 9 -5.57 24.27 -16.31
CA VAL A 9 -5.57 23.14 -15.37
C VAL A 9 -4.12 23.01 -14.92
N GLY A 10 -3.76 23.86 -13.96
CA GLY A 10 -2.50 23.74 -13.25
C GLY A 10 -2.39 22.30 -12.76
N ARG A 11 -1.23 21.68 -12.99
CA ARG A 11 -0.91 20.36 -12.42
C ARG A 11 -0.93 20.51 -10.91
N VAL A 12 -2.08 20.26 -10.30
CA VAL A 12 -2.23 20.20 -8.85
C VAL A 12 -1.28 19.10 -8.39
N ALA A 13 -0.37 19.44 -7.47
CA ALA A 13 0.53 18.47 -6.88
C ALA A 13 -0.32 17.33 -6.28
N PRO A 14 0.06 16.04 -6.45
CA PRO A 14 -0.71 14.90 -5.95
C PRO A 14 -1.03 14.96 -4.45
N SER A 15 -0.30 15.78 -3.69
CA SER A 15 -0.50 16.00 -2.26
C SER A 15 -1.81 16.72 -1.92
N LEU A 16 -2.38 17.51 -2.84
CA LEU A 16 -3.62 18.28 -2.59
C LEU A 16 -4.90 17.46 -2.83
N MET A 17 -4.84 16.31 -3.51
CA MET A 17 -6.04 15.49 -3.79
C MET A 17 -6.32 14.40 -2.74
N LYS A 18 -5.50 14.24 -1.70
CA LYS A 18 -5.65 13.16 -0.70
C LYS A 18 -5.53 13.64 0.76
N MET A 19 -6.18 14.75 1.10
CA MET A 19 -6.49 15.08 2.51
C MET A 19 -7.95 14.76 2.85
N GLN A 20 -8.54 13.73 2.23
CA GLN A 20 -9.75 13.16 2.77
C GLN A 20 -9.39 12.48 4.09
N THR A 21 -9.82 13.09 5.19
CA THR A 21 -9.76 12.53 6.53
C THR A 21 -10.30 11.10 6.47
N ARG A 22 -9.45 10.10 6.72
CA ARG A 22 -9.82 8.68 6.67
C ARG A 22 -10.62 8.30 7.92
N SER A 23 -11.85 8.79 8.03
CA SER A 23 -12.80 8.28 9.02
C SER A 23 -13.31 6.92 8.55
N LEU A 24 -12.98 5.87 9.32
CA LEU A 24 -13.51 4.52 9.12
C LEU A 24 -14.80 4.38 9.92
N TRP A 25 -15.87 3.97 9.25
CA TRP A 25 -17.14 3.66 9.88
C TRP A 25 -17.27 2.14 10.00
N PHE A 26 -17.46 1.65 11.23
CA PHE A 26 -17.63 0.22 11.49
C PHE A 26 -19.06 -0.07 11.94
N ASN A 27 -19.70 -1.04 11.30
CA ASN A 27 -20.89 -1.64 11.88
C ASN A 27 -20.47 -2.57 13.03
N VAL A 28 -20.86 -2.20 14.25
CA VAL A 28 -20.51 -2.91 15.49
C VAL A 28 -21.63 -3.89 15.90
N GLU A 29 -22.80 -3.83 15.26
CA GLU A 29 -23.93 -4.69 15.61
C GLU A 29 -23.57 -6.18 15.41
N GLY A 30 -23.71 -6.97 16.47
CA GLY A 30 -23.36 -8.39 16.46
C GLY A 30 -21.86 -8.72 16.36
N LYS A 31 -20.97 -7.72 16.28
CA LYS A 31 -19.52 -7.92 16.26
C LYS A 31 -18.91 -7.56 17.62
N GLY A 32 -18.14 -8.49 18.19
CA GLY A 32 -17.33 -8.19 19.37
C GLY A 32 -16.29 -7.11 19.09
N VAL A 33 -16.04 -6.22 20.05
CA VAL A 33 -15.09 -5.10 19.95
C VAL A 33 -13.71 -5.53 19.43
N ALA A 34 -13.21 -6.68 19.88
CA ALA A 34 -11.93 -7.23 19.44
C ALA A 34 -11.89 -7.53 17.92
N ARG A 35 -13.01 -7.91 17.32
CA ARG A 35 -13.10 -8.15 15.87
C ARG A 35 -13.02 -6.84 15.10
N VAL A 36 -13.73 -5.81 15.57
CA VAL A 36 -13.72 -4.48 14.97
C VAL A 36 -12.30 -3.89 15.02
N LEU A 37 -11.60 -4.00 16.15
CA LEU A 37 -10.22 -3.52 16.27
C LEU A 37 -9.25 -4.26 15.33
N ARG A 38 -9.42 -5.58 15.13
CA ARG A 38 -8.62 -6.33 14.16
C ARG A 38 -8.89 -5.88 12.72
N GLU A 39 -10.17 -5.68 12.36
CA GLU A 39 -10.54 -5.15 11.04
C GLU A 39 -9.93 -3.76 10.82
N MET A 40 -9.99 -2.89 11.82
CA MET A 40 -9.37 -1.56 11.77
C MET A 40 -7.86 -1.62 11.56
N ASN A 41 -7.14 -2.45 12.31
CA ASN A 41 -5.69 -2.59 12.17
C ASN A 41 -5.31 -3.15 10.79
N SER A 42 -6.05 -4.15 10.28
CA SER A 42 -5.82 -4.71 8.93
C SER A 42 -5.95 -3.62 7.87
N ILE A 43 -7.01 -2.81 7.94
CA ILE A 43 -7.23 -1.71 7.00
C ILE A 43 -6.07 -0.71 7.04
N GLN A 44 -5.61 -0.32 8.24
CA GLN A 44 -4.50 0.62 8.40
C GLN A 44 -3.16 0.06 7.89
N GLU A 45 -2.93 -1.24 8.05
CA GLU A 45 -1.76 -1.94 7.53
C GLU A 45 -1.78 -2.02 5.99
N GLU A 46 -2.91 -2.43 5.40
CA GLU A 46 -3.11 -2.50 3.95
C GLU A 46 -2.95 -1.13 3.28
N ASP A 47 -3.50 -0.09 3.91
CA ASP A 47 -3.37 1.29 3.49
C ASP A 47 -1.93 1.83 3.60
N GLY A 48 -1.05 1.14 4.33
CA GLY A 48 0.35 1.51 4.53
C GLY A 48 0.57 2.75 5.38
N ILE A 49 -0.42 3.17 6.20
CA ILE A 49 -0.37 4.42 6.98
C ILE A 49 0.85 4.43 7.90
N PHE A 50 1.06 3.36 8.66
CA PHE A 50 2.20 3.27 9.58
C PHE A 50 3.55 3.29 8.87
N LYS A 51 3.61 2.66 7.68
CA LYS A 51 4.81 2.70 6.83
C LYS A 51 5.12 4.11 6.35
N GLU A 52 4.10 4.88 5.98
CA GLU A 52 4.25 6.27 5.56
C GLU A 52 4.65 7.17 6.73
N LEU A 53 3.97 7.05 7.89
CA LEU A 53 4.31 7.80 9.10
C LEU A 53 5.77 7.59 9.51
N ASN A 54 6.23 6.34 9.52
CA ASN A 54 7.62 6.00 9.84
C ASN A 54 8.60 6.64 8.83
N GLN A 55 8.29 6.60 7.53
CA GLN A 55 9.14 7.23 6.50
C GLN A 55 9.16 8.77 6.56
N ARG A 56 8.12 9.39 7.13
CA ARG A 56 8.05 10.84 7.32
C ARG A 56 8.75 11.30 8.59
N GLN A 57 8.96 10.41 9.57
CA GLN A 57 9.59 10.75 10.85
C GLN A 57 11.01 11.31 10.68
N PHE A 58 11.77 10.78 9.71
CA PHE A 58 13.14 11.21 9.46
C PHE A 58 13.36 11.55 7.98
N HIS A 59 14.18 12.56 7.72
CA HIS A 59 14.51 12.93 6.35
C HIS A 59 15.39 11.86 5.67
N GLU A 60 14.83 11.19 4.65
CA GLU A 60 15.56 10.28 3.77
C GLU A 60 15.99 11.00 2.48
N LYS A 61 17.30 11.01 2.18
CA LYS A 61 17.82 11.61 0.94
C LYS A 61 17.29 10.85 -0.29
N LYS A 62 17.16 11.54 -1.43
CA LYS A 62 16.62 10.96 -2.67
C LYS A 62 17.36 9.70 -3.13
N TRP A 63 18.69 9.65 -3.00
CA TRP A 63 19.49 8.49 -3.41
C TRP A 63 19.32 7.30 -2.45
N GLN A 64 19.25 7.55 -1.14
CA GLN A 64 18.95 6.53 -0.13
C GLN A 64 17.59 5.90 -0.40
N ARG A 65 16.58 6.73 -0.71
CA ARG A 65 15.24 6.29 -1.10
C ARG A 65 15.24 5.37 -2.32
N ARG A 66 16.09 5.63 -3.32
CA ARG A 66 16.20 4.75 -4.50
C ARG A 66 16.76 3.39 -4.13
N ILE A 67 17.79 3.34 -3.28
CA ILE A 67 18.38 2.08 -2.80
C ILE A 67 17.34 1.28 -2.03
N ARG A 68 16.66 1.90 -1.07
CA ARG A 68 15.60 1.25 -0.30
C ARG A 68 14.48 0.73 -1.19
N LYS A 69 13.96 1.55 -2.11
CA LYS A 69 12.88 1.13 -3.02
C LYS A 69 13.27 -0.03 -3.91
N LYS A 70 14.53 -0.07 -4.38
CA LYS A 70 15.07 -1.19 -5.16
C LYS A 70 15.11 -2.45 -4.31
N ALA A 71 15.73 -2.40 -3.13
CA ALA A 71 15.80 -3.54 -2.21
C ALA A 71 14.40 -4.06 -1.82
N GLU A 72 13.45 -3.17 -1.51
CA GLU A 72 12.06 -3.56 -1.24
C GLU A 72 11.39 -4.24 -2.44
N SER A 73 11.71 -3.82 -3.66
CA SER A 73 11.19 -4.45 -4.89
C SER A 73 11.78 -5.83 -5.10
N ASP A 74 13.09 -5.98 -4.90
CA ASP A 74 13.79 -7.25 -5.07
C ASP A 74 13.28 -8.28 -4.05
N ILE A 75 13.11 -7.88 -2.79
CA ILE A 75 12.51 -8.73 -1.74
C ILE A 75 11.08 -9.16 -2.13
N ARG A 76 10.24 -8.24 -2.62
CA ARG A 76 8.87 -8.58 -3.06
C ARG A 76 8.88 -9.55 -4.22
N HIS A 77 9.80 -9.39 -5.17
CA HIS A 77 9.93 -10.27 -6.31
C HIS A 77 10.32 -11.69 -5.87
N VAL A 78 11.39 -11.82 -5.07
CA VAL A 78 11.85 -13.10 -4.51
C VAL A 78 10.75 -13.79 -3.70
N ASN A 79 10.04 -13.06 -2.83
CA ASN A 79 8.94 -13.62 -2.05
C ASN A 79 7.82 -14.18 -2.94
N ARG A 80 7.53 -13.52 -4.07
CA ARG A 80 6.52 -14.01 -5.03
C ARG A 80 6.96 -15.29 -5.72
N GLU A 81 8.23 -15.36 -6.13
CA GLU A 81 8.79 -16.55 -6.76
C GLU A 81 8.83 -17.72 -5.78
N LEU A 82 9.29 -17.50 -4.55
CA LEU A 82 9.28 -18.52 -3.49
C LEU A 82 7.87 -19.03 -3.21
N GLY A 83 6.88 -18.14 -3.09
CA GLY A 83 5.48 -18.55 -2.93
C GLY A 83 4.97 -19.42 -4.08
N THR A 84 5.40 -19.13 -5.31
CA THR A 84 5.06 -19.91 -6.51
C THR A 84 5.71 -21.30 -6.47
N ILE A 85 6.99 -21.38 -6.13
CA ILE A 85 7.73 -22.64 -5.99
C ILE A 85 7.08 -23.51 -4.91
N ILE A 86 6.80 -22.93 -3.75
CA ILE A 86 6.13 -23.62 -2.63
C ILE A 86 4.77 -24.17 -3.09
N HIS A 87 3.98 -23.35 -3.80
CA HIS A 87 2.70 -23.79 -4.33
C HIS A 87 2.83 -24.98 -5.28
N GLN A 88 3.79 -24.93 -6.21
CA GLN A 88 4.06 -26.04 -7.14
C GLN A 88 4.46 -27.33 -6.40
N ILE A 89 5.31 -27.24 -5.38
CA ILE A 89 5.69 -28.39 -4.54
C ILE A 89 4.46 -29.01 -3.89
N PHE A 90 3.57 -28.19 -3.32
CA PHE A 90 2.33 -28.69 -2.71
C PHE A 90 1.40 -29.36 -3.73
N GLN A 91 1.29 -28.83 -4.95
CA GLN A 91 0.49 -29.46 -6.00
C GLN A 91 1.06 -30.82 -6.40
N ARG A 92 2.39 -30.92 -6.63
CA ARG A 92 3.05 -32.19 -6.99
C ARG A 92 2.84 -33.27 -5.92
N LYS A 93 3.04 -32.88 -4.65
CA LYS A 93 2.79 -33.78 -3.50
C LYS A 93 1.34 -34.26 -3.43
N LYS A 94 0.37 -33.39 -3.73
CA LYS A 94 -1.05 -33.76 -3.74
C LYS A 94 -1.40 -34.72 -4.87
N THR A 95 -0.77 -34.56 -6.03
CA THR A 95 -1.00 -35.41 -7.21
C THR A 95 -0.22 -36.72 -7.21
N GLY A 96 0.62 -36.98 -6.19
CA GLY A 96 1.37 -38.23 -6.05
C GLY A 96 2.53 -38.39 -7.03
N GLN A 97 3.05 -37.28 -7.56
CA GLN A 97 4.33 -37.22 -8.29
C GLN A 97 5.48 -36.89 -7.35
#